data_AF-A0A8R1EJI5-F1
#
_entry.id   AF-A0A8R1EJI5-F1
#
_cell.length_a   1.000
_cell.length_b   1.000
_cell.length_c   1.000
_cell.angle_alpha   90.00
_cell.angle_beta   90.00
_cell.angle_gamma   90.00
#
_symmetry.space_group_name_H-M   'P 1'
#
loop_
_entity.id
_entity.type
_entity.pdbx_description
1 polymer ?
#
loop_
_entity_poly.entity_id
_entity_poly.type
_entity_poly.pdbx_seq_one_letter_code
_entity_poly.pdbx_strand_id
1 'polypeptide(L)'
;MSRQLGRSRNTIRRFVNNPINYGKKQKLPQTTQNPLLPIGKRRESRLQHYKELVCFETKKRMDLRVAIKAERDAITEAELTMLVARMPNRVIKVTQKNGGDINY
;
A
#
# COMPACT_ATOMS: atom_id res chain seq x y z
N MET A 1 26.39 5.71 -20.41
CA MET A 1 25.20 5.07 -21.00
C MET A 1 24.48 6.07 -21.91
N SER A 2 24.55 5.93 -23.23
CA SER A 2 23.82 6.81 -24.16
C SER A 2 22.35 6.37 -24.25
N ARG A 3 21.42 7.30 -24.07
CA ARG A 3 19.99 7.03 -24.32
C ARG A 3 19.78 7.10 -25.82
N GLN A 4 19.59 5.96 -26.46
CA GLN A 4 19.14 5.91 -27.85
C GLN A 4 17.67 6.39 -27.86
N LEU A 5 17.46 7.69 -28.05
CA LEU A 5 16.15 8.29 -28.19
C LEU A 5 15.56 7.83 -29.53
N GLY A 6 14.86 6.70 -29.52
CA GLY A 6 14.05 6.24 -30.63
C GLY A 6 12.93 7.24 -30.88
N ARG A 7 13.18 8.24 -31.73
CA ARG A 7 12.13 9.17 -32.18
C ARG A 7 11.09 8.37 -32.94
N SER A 8 9.81 8.57 -32.61
CA SER A 8 8.73 7.81 -33.25
C SER A 8 8.78 7.99 -34.77
N ARG A 9 8.41 6.95 -35.53
CA ARG A 9 8.34 7.01 -37.00
C ARG A 9 7.46 8.16 -37.52
N ASN A 10 6.45 8.57 -36.76
CA ASN A 10 5.59 9.71 -37.09
C ASN A 10 6.32 11.05 -36.93
N THR A 11 7.19 11.16 -35.93
CA THR A 11 8.05 12.32 -35.66
C THR A 11 9.04 12.52 -36.80
N ILE A 12 9.63 11.41 -37.30
CA ILE A 12 10.57 11.40 -38.42
C ILE A 12 9.86 11.77 -39.73
N ARG A 13 8.71 11.14 -40.03
CA ARG A 13 7.94 11.45 -41.25
C ARG A 13 7.54 12.93 -41.35
N ARG A 14 7.11 13.53 -40.23
CA ARG A 14 6.74 14.95 -40.19
C ARG A 14 7.93 15.87 -40.44
N PHE A 15 9.12 15.50 -39.97
CA PHE A 15 10.35 16.25 -40.23
C PHE A 15 10.76 16.15 -41.69
N VAL A 16 10.72 14.95 -42.26
CA VAL A 16 11.08 14.70 -43.66
C VAL A 16 10.16 15.46 -44.63
N ASN A 17 8.84 15.47 -44.35
CA ASN A 17 7.88 16.08 -45.27
C ASN A 17 7.86 17.61 -45.21
N ASN A 18 8.31 18.24 -44.13
CA ASN A 18 8.37 19.71 -44.04
C ASN A 18 9.41 20.18 -43.00
N PRO A 19 10.72 20.04 -43.30
CA PRO A 19 11.79 20.26 -42.32
C PRO A 19 11.90 21.72 -41.88
N ILE A 20 11.61 22.66 -42.80
CA ILE A 20 11.71 24.11 -42.58
C ILE A 20 10.64 24.62 -41.60
N ASN A 21 9.48 23.96 -41.54
CA ASN A 21 8.36 24.36 -40.69
C ASN A 21 8.12 23.42 -39.50
N TYR A 22 8.96 22.39 -39.34
CA TYR A 22 8.79 21.35 -38.33
C TYR A 22 8.73 21.88 -36.89
N GLY A 23 9.43 22.99 -36.60
CA GLY A 23 9.39 23.68 -35.31
C GLY A 23 8.50 24.92 -35.24
N LYS A 24 7.92 25.38 -36.37
CA LYS A 24 7.22 26.68 -36.43
C LYS A 24 5.74 26.63 -36.07
N LYS A 25 5.16 25.46 -35.81
CA LYS A 25 3.76 25.34 -35.37
C LYS A 25 3.61 25.46 -33.85
N GLN A 26 3.93 26.64 -33.32
CA GLN A 26 3.45 27.09 -32.01
C GLN A 26 3.24 28.61 -32.00
N LYS A 27 2.38 29.17 -32.86
CA LYS A 27 1.67 30.44 -32.58
C LYS A 27 0.39 30.54 -33.42
N LEU A 28 -0.69 29.93 -32.93
CA LEU A 28 -2.05 30.48 -32.98
C LEU A 28 -2.93 29.64 -32.03
N PRO A 29 -3.60 30.24 -31.03
CA PRO A 29 -4.64 29.52 -30.29
C PRO A 29 -5.85 29.42 -31.21
N GLN A 30 -5.86 28.44 -32.11
CA GLN A 30 -7.14 27.97 -32.61
C GLN A 30 -7.83 27.32 -31.42
N THR A 31 -8.93 27.96 -30.99
CA THR A 31 -9.96 27.38 -30.16
C THR A 31 -10.34 26.02 -30.73
N THR A 32 -9.58 25.00 -30.36
CA THR A 32 -10.11 23.66 -30.31
C THR A 32 -11.07 23.78 -29.15
N GLN A 33 -12.35 23.95 -29.45
CA GLN A 33 -13.37 23.46 -28.54
C GLN A 33 -13.01 22.00 -28.36
N ASN A 34 -12.23 21.70 -27.33
CA ASN A 34 -12.16 20.35 -26.82
C ASN A 34 -13.63 20.08 -26.51
N PRO A 35 -14.29 19.10 -27.16
CA PRO A 35 -15.37 18.47 -26.44
C PRO A 35 -14.71 18.11 -25.12
N LEU A 36 -15.23 18.63 -24.02
CA LEU A 36 -14.92 18.09 -22.71
C LEU A 36 -15.31 16.62 -22.83
N LEU A 37 -14.37 15.78 -23.28
CA LEU A 37 -14.53 14.35 -23.26
C LEU A 37 -14.92 14.08 -21.82
N PRO A 38 -16.11 13.52 -21.55
CA PRO A 38 -16.50 13.27 -20.18
C PRO A 38 -15.35 12.45 -19.61
N ILE A 39 -14.64 13.03 -18.63
CA ILE A 39 -13.50 12.39 -17.99
C ILE A 39 -14.05 11.07 -17.49
N GLY A 40 -13.69 10.01 -18.21
CA GLY A 40 -14.58 8.88 -18.39
C GLY A 40 -14.93 8.26 -17.05
N LYS A 41 -16.23 7.93 -16.88
CA LYS A 41 -16.82 7.21 -15.74
C LYS A 41 -15.95 6.05 -15.19
N ARG A 42 -15.11 5.47 -16.06
CA ARG A 42 -14.09 4.43 -15.77
C ARG A 42 -12.97 4.85 -14.82
N ARG A 43 -12.53 6.11 -14.81
CA ARG A 43 -11.50 6.60 -13.86
C ARG A 43 -12.11 6.83 -12.48
N GLU A 44 -13.33 7.34 -12.46
CA GLU A 44 -14.08 7.60 -11.24
C GLU A 44 -14.49 6.31 -10.54
N SER A 45 -14.98 5.30 -11.29
CA SER A 45 -15.28 3.97 -10.74
C SER A 45 -14.04 3.29 -10.14
N ARG A 46 -12.86 3.46 -10.76
CA ARG A 46 -11.60 2.92 -10.21
C ARG A 46 -11.18 3.61 -8.91
N LEU A 47 -11.37 4.92 -8.81
CA LEU A 47 -11.10 5.67 -7.57
C LEU A 47 -12.08 5.29 -6.45
N GLN A 48 -13.36 5.09 -6.78
CA GLN A 48 -14.35 4.60 -5.80
C GLN A 48 -14.00 3.19 -5.31
N HIS A 49 -13.62 2.29 -6.21
CA HIS A 49 -13.19 0.95 -5.83
C HIS A 49 -11.96 0.95 -4.91
N TYR A 50 -10.98 1.82 -5.18
CA TYR A 50 -9.83 1.98 -4.27
C TYR A 50 -10.24 2.50 -2.89
N LYS A 51 -11.16 3.48 -2.83
CA LYS A 51 -11.70 3.98 -1.55
C LYS A 51 -12.44 2.89 -0.78
N GLU A 52 -13.27 2.09 -1.44
CA GLU A 52 -13.98 0.97 -0.83
C GLU A 52 -13.03 -0.09 -0.26
N LEU A 53 -11.98 -0.47 -1.02
CA LEU A 53 -10.96 -1.40 -0.55
C LEU A 53 -10.23 -0.87 0.68
N VAL A 54 -9.82 0.41 0.67
CA VAL A 54 -9.17 1.05 1.81
C VAL A 54 -10.10 1.10 3.01
N CYS A 55 -11.38 1.46 2.83
CA CYS A 55 -12.38 1.45 3.89
C CYS A 55 -12.62 0.06 4.48
N PHE A 56 -12.62 -0.98 3.65
CA PHE A 56 -12.77 -2.36 4.11
C PHE A 56 -11.57 -2.82 4.92
N GLU A 57 -10.35 -2.50 4.46
CA GLU A 57 -9.13 -2.86 5.17
C GLU A 57 -9.00 -2.10 6.49
N THR A 58 -9.33 -0.82 6.53
CA THR A 58 -9.31 -0.04 7.78
C THR A 58 -10.34 -0.53 8.78
N LYS A 59 -11.54 -0.90 8.32
CA LYS A 59 -12.58 -1.49 9.18
C LYS A 59 -12.11 -2.81 9.79
N LYS A 60 -11.57 -3.73 8.99
CA LYS A 60 -11.01 -4.99 9.51
C LYS A 60 -9.91 -4.77 10.55
N ARG A 61 -9.02 -3.79 10.33
CA ARG A 61 -7.97 -3.45 11.29
C ARG A 61 -8.54 -2.85 12.58
N MET A 62 -9.60 -2.06 12.50
CA MET A 62 -10.31 -1.55 13.69
C MET A 62 -10.96 -2.67 14.47
N ASP A 63 -11.70 -3.57 13.81
CA ASP A 63 -12.37 -4.70 14.46
C ASP A 63 -11.36 -5.63 15.16
N LEU A 64 -10.24 -5.93 14.50
CA LEU A 64 -9.15 -6.72 15.09
C LEU A 64 -8.55 -6.03 16.33
N ARG A 65 -8.34 -4.71 16.28
CA ARG A 65 -7.82 -3.95 17.43
C ARG A 65 -8.79 -3.98 18.61
N VAL A 66 -10.09 -3.86 18.35
CA VAL A 66 -11.12 -3.94 19.38
C VAL A 66 -11.14 -5.35 20.00
N ALA A 67 -11.11 -6.40 19.18
CA ALA A 67 -11.07 -7.77 19.66
C ALA A 67 -9.83 -8.04 20.54
N ILE A 68 -8.63 -7.65 20.08
CA ILE A 68 -7.40 -7.81 20.88
C ILE A 68 -7.49 -7.06 22.20
N LYS A 69 -8.09 -5.86 22.20
CA LYS A 69 -8.27 -5.09 23.43
C LYS A 69 -9.22 -5.81 24.39
N ALA A 70 -10.36 -6.29 23.90
CA ALA A 70 -11.32 -7.02 24.71
C ALA A 70 -10.70 -8.29 25.33
N GLU A 71 -9.94 -9.06 24.56
CA GLU A 71 -9.23 -10.24 25.06
C GLU A 71 -8.18 -9.87 26.13
N ARG A 72 -7.45 -8.78 25.94
CA ARG A 72 -6.49 -8.29 26.95
C ARG A 72 -7.17 -7.83 28.24
N ASP A 73 -8.27 -7.10 28.11
CA ASP A 73 -9.04 -6.58 29.24
C ASP A 73 -9.77 -7.71 30.00
N ALA A 74 -10.03 -8.84 29.34
CA ALA A 74 -10.62 -10.04 29.94
C ALA A 74 -9.62 -10.86 30.78
N ILE A 75 -8.30 -10.68 30.61
CA ILE A 75 -7.30 -11.37 31.43
C ILE A 75 -7.42 -10.90 32.88
N THR A 76 -7.65 -11.85 33.78
CA THR A 76 -7.86 -11.57 35.19
C THR A 76 -6.53 -11.43 35.95
N GLU A 77 -6.55 -10.64 37.02
CA GLU A 77 -5.38 -10.51 37.91
C GLU A 77 -4.97 -11.88 38.49
N ALA A 78 -5.93 -12.73 38.83
CA ALA A 78 -5.68 -14.07 39.35
C ALA A 78 -4.90 -14.96 38.37
N GLU A 79 -5.22 -14.92 37.07
CA GLU A 79 -4.46 -15.64 36.04
C GLU A 79 -3.01 -15.16 35.95
N LEU A 80 -2.79 -13.84 36.05
CA LEU A 80 -1.45 -13.25 36.08
C LEU A 80 -0.69 -13.66 37.35
N THR A 81 -1.33 -13.58 38.52
CA THR A 81 -0.74 -14.00 39.79
C THR A 81 -0.36 -15.48 39.77
N MET A 82 -1.25 -16.35 39.24
CA MET A 82 -0.96 -17.77 39.09
C MET A 82 0.23 -18.03 38.14
N LEU A 83 0.34 -17.28 37.05
CA LEU A 83 1.47 -17.39 36.13
C LEU A 83 2.79 -17.02 36.83
N VAL A 84 2.81 -15.93 37.59
CA VAL A 84 3.99 -15.48 38.35
C VAL A 84 4.34 -16.50 39.44
N ALA A 85 3.35 -17.01 40.16
CA ALA A 85 3.54 -18.03 41.19
C ALA A 85 4.15 -19.33 40.65
N ARG A 86 3.98 -19.62 39.35
CA ARG A 86 4.60 -20.78 38.68
C ARG A 86 6.03 -20.54 38.21
N MET A 87 6.53 -19.30 38.22
CA MET A 87 7.90 -18.99 37.78
C MET A 87 8.99 -19.72 38.57
N PRO A 88 8.94 -19.83 39.92
CA PRO A 88 9.94 -20.58 40.68
C PRO A 88 10.03 -22.06 40.26
N ASN A 89 8.91 -22.70 39.95
CA ASN A 89 8.88 -24.09 39.48
C ASN A 89 9.62 -24.25 38.14
N ARG A 90 9.57 -23.24 37.27
CA ARG A 90 10.33 -23.22 36.01
C ARG A 90 11.82 -23.08 36.30
N VAL A 91 12.21 -22.17 37.20
CA VAL A 91 13.62 -21.99 37.59
C VAL A 91 14.21 -23.27 38.15
N ILE A 92 13.49 -23.96 39.03
CA ILE A 92 13.93 -25.25 39.60
C ILE A 92 14.19 -26.28 38.49
N LYS A 93 13.30 -26.38 37.50
CA LYS A 93 13.48 -27.29 36.35
C LYS A 93 14.71 -26.94 35.50
N VAL A 94 14.98 -25.65 35.26
CA VAL A 94 16.17 -25.20 34.53
C VAL A 94 17.44 -25.60 35.30
N THR A 95 17.45 -25.39 36.62
CA THR A 95 18.57 -25.80 37.48
C THR A 95 18.79 -27.32 37.43
N GLN A 96 17.72 -28.11 37.52
CA GLN A 96 17.79 -29.57 37.42
C GLN A 96 18.34 -30.06 36.08
N LYS A 97 18.16 -29.29 35.01
CA LYS A 97 18.70 -29.59 33.68
C LYS A 97 20.05 -28.94 33.39
N ASN A 98 20.73 -28.40 34.41
CA ASN A 98 22.02 -27.72 34.26
C ASN A 98 21.97 -26.58 33.21
N GLY A 99 20.86 -25.83 33.18
CA GLY A 99 20.66 -24.75 32.22
C GLY A 99 20.12 -25.19 30.85
N GLY A 100 19.82 -26.47 30.66
CA GLY A 100 19.18 -26.97 29.44
C GLY A 100 17.70 -26.61 29.30
N ASP A 101 17.17 -26.74 28.09
CA ASP A 101 15.81 -26.35 27.74
C ASP A 101 14.73 -27.11 28.53
N ILE A 102 13.69 -26.38 28.93
CA ILE A 102 12.51 -26.90 29.61
C ILE A 102 11.24 -26.49 28.90
N ASN A 103 10.17 -27.28 29.08
CA ASN A 103 8.84 -26.86 28.69
C ASN A 103 8.28 -25.92 29.77
N TYR A 104 7.91 -24.71 29.36
CA TYR A 104 7.43 -23.63 30.22
C TYR A 104 5.96 -23.76 30.59
#